data_AF-A0A1B8FDM6-F1
#
_entry.id   AF-A0A1B8FDM6-F1
#
_cell.length_a   1.000
_cell.length_b   1.000
_cell.length_c   1.000
_cell.angle_alpha   90.00
_cell.angle_beta   90.00
_cell.angle_gamma   90.00
#
_symmetry.space_group_name_H-M   'P 1'
#
loop_
_entity.id
_entity.type
_entity.pdbx_description
1 polymer ?
#
loop_
_entity_poly.entity_id
_entity_poly.type
_entity_poly.pdbx_seq_one_letter_code
_entity_poly.pdbx_strand_id
1 'polypeptide(L)'
;MLYAQVAKRYMTDDILFDIRNWIPQYLELDTSEKEKYALFVDDLCNLQHGNWVQELLLMDFGGCISLRPKALVGKRPLLYSDITFHLFPPTIKGKRPIIVMTLNLKHIKRSRGKSKKKKFTFYEGEDLSCCAVSFMLALALANNAFKNEFKSLRDIYNLVVPLDADRITLKWDDEWAEQPIFRDVEVTANGYAKYRYYFVRLGRVMGYEKALELYGLRRGSGKELNDALTPEERRHIIGNSGDVYERYYMPDFVDKDCQGIYLGTPRRDDLIRRVGRLARHGRCPSSLTDEQKLEIKNHPDIVKAAALHKNALLYKNETIVSVQQIQGLDLTCDLCKSDEEAGPAKKDKVFKRIDILRKH
;
A
#
# COMPACT_ATOMS: atom_id res chain seq x y z
N MET A 1 -10.09 -34.60 9.26
CA MET A 1 -10.10 -34.28 7.81
C MET A 1 -10.57 -35.48 6.97
N LEU A 2 -11.55 -36.26 7.46
CA LEU A 2 -12.00 -37.52 6.84
C LEU A 2 -12.88 -37.27 5.59
N TYR A 3 -13.78 -36.29 5.66
CA TYR A 3 -14.72 -35.97 4.57
C TYR A 3 -14.01 -35.60 3.26
N ALA A 4 -12.94 -34.81 3.32
CA ALA A 4 -12.18 -34.41 2.14
C ALA A 4 -11.39 -35.57 1.52
N GLN A 5 -10.89 -36.52 2.33
CA GLN A 5 -10.19 -37.71 1.82
C GLN A 5 -11.15 -38.75 1.24
N VAL A 6 -12.34 -38.90 1.81
CA VAL A 6 -13.38 -39.81 1.31
C VAL A 6 -14.04 -39.25 0.05
N ALA A 7 -14.37 -37.95 0.02
CA ALA A 7 -14.97 -37.30 -1.15
C ALA A 7 -14.03 -37.26 -2.36
N LYS A 8 -12.71 -37.11 -2.15
CA LYS A 8 -11.71 -37.12 -3.22
C LYS A 8 -11.57 -38.48 -3.91
N ARG A 9 -11.95 -39.58 -3.24
CA ARG A 9 -12.01 -40.92 -3.83
C ARG A 9 -13.30 -41.19 -4.58
N TYR A 10 -14.39 -40.50 -4.23
CA TYR A 10 -15.72 -40.69 -4.82
C TYR A 10 -16.04 -39.73 -5.98
N MET A 11 -15.40 -38.57 -6.06
CA MET A 11 -15.57 -37.63 -7.17
C MET A 11 -14.40 -37.77 -8.13
N THR A 12 -14.48 -38.75 -9.01
CA THR A 12 -13.60 -38.82 -10.20
C THR A 12 -13.88 -37.64 -11.12
N ASP A 13 -12.93 -37.28 -11.99
CA ASP A 13 -13.11 -36.16 -12.92
C ASP A 13 -14.35 -36.36 -13.82
N ASP A 14 -14.73 -37.61 -14.10
CA ASP A 14 -15.95 -37.96 -14.83
C ASP A 14 -17.23 -37.60 -14.05
N ILE A 15 -17.27 -37.84 -12.74
CA ILE A 15 -18.41 -37.47 -11.89
C ILE A 15 -18.52 -35.94 -11.76
N LEU A 16 -17.39 -35.24 -11.70
CA LEU A 16 -17.40 -33.77 -11.72
C LEU A 16 -17.86 -33.21 -13.06
N PHE A 17 -17.49 -33.87 -14.16
CA PHE A 17 -17.97 -33.55 -15.52
C PHE A 17 -19.47 -33.79 -15.64
N ASP A 18 -19.96 -34.93 -15.17
CA ASP A 18 -21.37 -35.28 -15.15
C ASP A 18 -22.18 -34.33 -14.26
N ILE A 19 -21.74 -34.03 -13.04
CA ILE A 19 -22.42 -33.05 -12.17
C ILE A 19 -22.45 -31.67 -12.83
N ARG A 20 -21.35 -31.25 -13.47
CA ARG A 20 -21.25 -29.96 -14.14
C ARG A 20 -22.16 -29.85 -15.37
N ASN A 21 -22.47 -30.96 -16.03
CA ASN A 21 -23.40 -31.01 -17.16
C ASN A 21 -24.85 -31.24 -16.70
N TRP A 22 -25.04 -32.07 -15.67
CA TRP A 22 -26.33 -32.44 -15.11
C TRP A 22 -26.99 -31.26 -14.40
N ILE A 23 -26.24 -30.51 -13.60
CA ILE A 23 -26.79 -29.36 -12.86
C ILE A 23 -27.42 -28.33 -13.81
N PRO A 24 -26.74 -27.81 -14.86
CA PRO A 24 -27.37 -26.87 -15.79
C PRO A 24 -28.45 -27.49 -16.68
N GLN A 25 -28.40 -28.81 -16.93
CA GLN A 25 -29.37 -29.49 -17.80
C GLN A 25 -30.68 -29.83 -17.09
N TYR A 26 -30.62 -30.18 -15.80
CA TYR A 26 -31.77 -30.75 -15.07
C TYR A 26 -32.22 -29.91 -13.87
N LEU A 27 -31.35 -29.03 -13.36
CA LEU A 27 -31.80 -27.98 -12.46
C LEU A 27 -31.99 -26.74 -13.33
N GLU A 28 -33.20 -26.20 -13.36
CA GLU A 28 -33.52 -24.90 -13.94
C GLU A 28 -32.86 -23.78 -13.12
N LEU A 29 -31.52 -23.80 -13.07
CA LEU A 29 -30.75 -22.80 -12.38
C LEU A 29 -30.92 -21.50 -13.12
N ASP A 30 -31.24 -20.45 -12.38
CA ASP A 30 -31.19 -19.10 -12.89
C ASP A 30 -29.75 -18.77 -13.31
N THR A 31 -29.52 -18.76 -14.62
CA THR A 31 -28.25 -18.35 -15.25
C THR A 31 -28.24 -16.87 -15.59
N SER A 32 -29.25 -16.10 -15.20
CA SER A 32 -29.25 -14.66 -15.39
C SER A 32 -28.01 -14.04 -14.74
N GLU A 33 -27.51 -12.97 -15.33
CA GLU A 33 -26.37 -12.27 -14.74
C GLU A 33 -26.80 -11.76 -13.36
N LYS A 34 -26.16 -12.29 -12.30
CA LYS A 34 -26.40 -11.82 -10.95
C LYS A 34 -26.21 -10.31 -10.88
N GLU A 35 -27.26 -9.60 -10.53
CA GLU A 35 -27.24 -8.15 -10.39
C GLU A 35 -26.17 -7.72 -9.37
N LYS A 36 -25.35 -6.75 -9.75
CA LYS A 36 -24.27 -6.20 -8.91
C LYS A 36 -24.74 -4.87 -8.35
N TYR A 37 -24.78 -4.76 -7.02
CA TYR A 37 -24.95 -3.47 -6.34
C TYR A 37 -23.63 -2.98 -5.75
N ALA A 38 -23.56 -1.68 -5.48
CA ALA A 38 -22.48 -1.00 -4.77
C ALA A 38 -23.00 -0.54 -3.41
N LEU A 39 -22.09 -0.37 -2.43
CA LEU A 39 -22.39 0.25 -1.15
C LEU A 39 -21.64 1.58 -1.08
N PHE A 40 -22.40 2.67 -1.05
CA PHE A 40 -21.86 4.04 -1.00
C PHE A 40 -21.72 4.53 0.44
N VAL A 41 -21.28 5.77 0.62
CA VAL A 41 -21.10 6.36 1.95
C VAL A 41 -22.38 6.32 2.78
N ASP A 42 -23.55 6.63 2.20
CA ASP A 42 -24.82 6.60 2.93
C ASP A 42 -25.16 5.19 3.44
N ASP A 43 -24.88 4.16 2.63
CA ASP A 43 -25.03 2.76 3.05
C ASP A 43 -24.05 2.41 4.16
N LEU A 44 -22.80 2.86 4.05
CA LEU A 44 -21.79 2.64 5.08
C LEU A 44 -22.25 3.25 6.40
N CYS A 45 -22.63 4.53 6.42
CA CYS A 45 -23.10 5.21 7.62
C CYS A 45 -24.30 4.49 8.24
N ASN A 46 -25.29 4.08 7.44
CA ASN A 46 -26.43 3.31 7.93
C ASN A 46 -26.01 1.98 8.57
N LEU A 47 -25.13 1.22 7.91
CA LEU A 47 -24.62 -0.05 8.44
C LEU A 47 -23.82 0.13 9.72
N GLN A 48 -23.10 1.25 9.86
CA GLN A 48 -22.31 1.55 11.04
C GLN A 48 -23.18 1.88 12.27
N HIS A 49 -24.32 2.57 12.07
CA HIS A 49 -25.30 2.78 13.15
C HIS A 49 -25.87 1.45 13.70
N GLY A 50 -25.94 0.41 12.88
CA GLY A 50 -26.46 -0.89 13.26
C GLY A 50 -25.45 -1.84 13.93
N ASN A 51 -24.19 -1.43 14.13
CA ASN A 51 -23.11 -2.38 14.44
C ASN A 51 -22.20 -1.97 15.62
N TRP A 52 -21.46 -2.95 16.16
CA TRP A 52 -20.57 -2.79 17.32
C TRP A 52 -19.09 -2.82 16.89
N VAL A 53 -18.38 -1.73 17.22
CA VAL A 53 -16.93 -1.39 17.16
C VAL A 53 -16.01 -2.14 16.15
N GLN A 54 -15.78 -3.45 16.27
CA GLN A 54 -14.74 -4.12 15.46
C GLN A 54 -15.12 -4.31 13.98
N GLU A 55 -16.41 -4.51 13.72
CA GLU A 55 -16.90 -4.68 12.35
C GLU A 55 -16.90 -3.35 11.58
N LEU A 56 -16.97 -2.22 12.29
CA LEU A 56 -16.90 -0.87 11.72
C LEU A 56 -15.57 -0.65 11.00
N LEU A 57 -14.46 -1.03 11.64
CA LEU A 57 -13.13 -0.83 11.07
C LEU A 57 -12.92 -1.63 9.78
N LEU A 58 -13.47 -2.84 9.70
CA LEU A 58 -13.40 -3.65 8.47
C LEU A 58 -14.16 -2.96 7.34
N MET A 59 -15.30 -2.33 7.63
CA MET A 59 -16.09 -1.61 6.65
C MET A 59 -15.39 -0.31 6.22
N ASP A 60 -14.85 0.47 7.15
CA ASP A 60 -14.09 1.69 6.86
C ASP A 60 -12.90 1.39 5.96
N PHE A 61 -12.11 0.37 6.31
CA PHE A 61 -11.01 -0.08 5.47
C PHE A 61 -11.51 -0.59 4.12
N GLY A 62 -12.55 -1.42 4.11
CA GLY A 62 -13.12 -2.00 2.89
C GLY A 62 -13.62 -0.94 1.89
N GLY A 63 -14.24 0.12 2.39
CA GLY A 63 -14.69 1.28 1.64
C GLY A 63 -13.51 2.14 1.19
N CYS A 64 -12.67 2.61 2.11
CA CYS A 64 -11.66 3.62 1.78
C CYS A 64 -10.47 3.10 0.95
N ILE A 65 -10.08 1.83 1.06
CA ILE A 65 -8.90 1.33 0.32
C ILE A 65 -9.25 0.71 -1.04
N SER A 66 -10.55 0.49 -1.30
CA SER A 66 -11.08 -0.21 -2.47
C SER A 66 -10.44 -1.57 -2.75
N LEU A 67 -9.81 -2.23 -1.77
CA LEU A 67 -9.19 -3.55 -1.92
C LEU A 67 -10.19 -4.66 -1.64
N ARG A 68 -9.84 -5.89 -2.02
CA ARG A 68 -10.67 -7.05 -1.68
C ARG A 68 -10.66 -7.22 -0.16
N PRO A 69 -11.79 -7.52 0.48
CA PRO A 69 -11.82 -7.74 1.93
C PRO A 69 -10.88 -8.86 2.41
N LYS A 70 -10.59 -9.84 1.53
CA LYS A 70 -9.58 -10.87 1.77
C LYS A 70 -8.15 -10.33 1.98
N ALA A 71 -7.86 -9.08 1.64
CA ALA A 71 -6.58 -8.44 1.96
C ALA A 71 -6.47 -8.05 3.45
N LEU A 72 -7.61 -7.97 4.16
CA LEU A 72 -7.69 -7.57 5.58
C LEU A 72 -7.91 -8.80 6.48
N VAL A 73 -8.78 -9.73 6.06
CA VAL A 73 -9.24 -10.89 6.85
C VAL A 73 -9.03 -12.22 6.11
N GLY A 74 -8.00 -12.27 5.26
CA GLY A 74 -7.65 -13.43 4.45
C GLY A 74 -6.86 -14.49 5.21
N LYS A 75 -6.06 -15.28 4.45
CA LYS A 75 -5.18 -16.30 5.04
C LYS A 75 -4.15 -15.71 6.00
N ARG A 76 -3.58 -14.56 5.64
CA ARG A 76 -2.83 -13.73 6.56
C ARG A 76 -3.76 -12.60 7.02
N PRO A 77 -4.07 -12.50 8.32
CA PRO A 77 -4.86 -11.40 8.85
C PRO A 77 -4.03 -10.12 8.87
N LEU A 78 -4.73 -8.99 8.98
CA LEU A 78 -4.10 -7.71 9.26
C LEU A 78 -3.58 -7.68 10.72
N LEU A 79 -2.30 -7.38 10.88
CA LEU A 79 -1.63 -7.29 12.18
C LEU A 79 -1.46 -5.85 12.64
N TYR A 80 -1.22 -5.64 13.94
CA TYR A 80 -0.84 -4.33 14.47
C TYR A 80 0.42 -3.78 13.79
N SER A 81 1.44 -4.61 13.54
CA SER A 81 2.67 -4.24 12.85
C SER A 81 2.49 -3.83 11.39
N ASP A 82 1.33 -4.11 10.79
CA ASP A 82 0.97 -3.60 9.47
C ASP A 82 0.35 -2.19 9.54
N ILE A 83 0.09 -1.64 10.73
CA ILE A 83 -0.38 -0.26 10.96
C ILE A 83 0.72 0.58 11.62
N THR A 84 0.78 1.86 11.26
CA THR A 84 1.69 2.83 11.88
C THR A 84 0.94 4.12 12.17
N PHE A 85 1.04 4.62 13.40
CA PHE A 85 0.53 5.94 13.76
C PHE A 85 1.63 7.00 13.70
N HIS A 86 1.30 8.13 13.08
CA HIS A 86 2.14 9.31 12.97
C HIS A 86 1.43 10.50 13.62
N LEU A 87 2.14 11.18 14.52
CA LEU A 87 1.69 12.41 15.16
C LEU A 87 2.45 13.59 14.54
N PHE A 88 1.73 14.49 13.86
CA PHE A 88 2.31 15.71 13.32
C PHE A 88 2.03 16.91 14.23
N PRO A 89 2.92 17.91 14.24
CA PRO A 89 2.64 19.17 14.91
C PRO A 89 1.38 19.81 14.30
N PRO A 90 0.59 20.54 15.10
CA PRO A 90 -0.64 21.16 14.64
C PRO A 90 -0.34 22.20 13.54
N THR A 91 -1.21 22.28 12.54
CA THR A 91 -1.10 23.32 11.49
C THR A 91 -1.38 24.72 12.04
N ILE A 92 -2.15 24.82 13.14
CA ILE A 92 -2.51 26.07 13.81
C ILE A 92 -1.97 26.03 15.23
N LYS A 93 -1.18 27.04 15.63
CA LYS A 93 -0.61 27.14 16.98
C LYS A 93 -1.72 27.09 18.03
N GLY A 94 -1.57 26.22 19.03
CA GLY A 94 -2.56 26.04 20.10
C GLY A 94 -3.64 24.97 19.84
N LYS A 95 -3.67 24.35 18.65
CA LYS A 95 -4.52 23.17 18.40
C LYS A 95 -3.80 21.86 18.74
N ARG A 96 -4.59 20.79 18.90
CA ARG A 96 -4.09 19.42 19.11
C ARG A 96 -3.24 18.93 17.92
N PRO A 97 -2.25 18.05 18.14
CA PRO A 97 -1.49 17.44 17.06
C PRO A 97 -2.40 16.66 16.12
N ILE A 98 -1.95 16.48 14.87
CA ILE A 98 -2.70 15.76 13.84
C ILE A 98 -2.26 14.30 13.89
N ILE A 99 -3.20 13.40 14.18
CA ILE A 99 -2.95 11.96 14.15
C ILE A 99 -3.28 11.42 12.76
N VAL A 100 -2.34 10.69 12.21
CA VAL A 100 -2.48 9.99 10.94
C VAL A 100 -2.12 8.54 11.13
N MET A 101 -2.89 7.65 10.50
CA MET A 101 -2.67 6.22 10.48
C MET A 101 -2.27 5.77 9.08
N THR A 102 -1.18 5.03 8.96
CA THR A 102 -0.78 4.38 7.71
C THR A 102 -1.02 2.88 7.80
N LEU A 103 -1.73 2.34 6.82
CA LEU A 103 -2.05 0.92 6.68
C LEU A 103 -1.17 0.30 5.58
N ASN A 104 -0.29 -0.63 5.95
CA ASN A 104 0.69 -1.28 5.06
C ASN A 104 0.22 -2.68 4.63
N LEU A 105 -0.35 -2.79 3.44
CA LEU A 105 -0.87 -4.04 2.90
C LEU A 105 0.16 -4.73 2.00
N LYS A 106 0.77 -5.79 2.52
CA LYS A 106 1.83 -6.55 1.83
C LYS A 106 1.27 -7.69 0.97
N HIS A 107 0.11 -8.24 1.33
CA HIS A 107 -0.46 -9.47 0.77
C HIS A 107 -1.77 -9.22 0.05
N ILE A 108 -1.71 -8.43 -1.02
CA ILE A 108 -2.88 -8.17 -1.87
C ILE A 108 -2.92 -9.17 -3.04
N LYS A 109 -4.10 -9.30 -3.68
CA LYS A 109 -4.27 -10.22 -4.82
C LYS A 109 -3.21 -9.92 -5.88
N ARG A 110 -2.50 -10.96 -6.33
CA ARG A 110 -1.53 -10.90 -7.42
C ARG A 110 -2.20 -10.43 -8.70
N SER A 111 -1.56 -9.50 -9.40
CA SER A 111 -1.88 -9.20 -10.79
C SER A 111 -0.76 -9.77 -11.66
N ARG A 112 -1.08 -10.68 -12.58
CA ARG A 112 -0.11 -11.35 -13.48
C ARG A 112 1.16 -11.86 -12.75
N GLY A 113 0.97 -12.53 -11.60
CA GLY A 113 2.05 -13.23 -10.88
C GLY A 113 2.78 -12.44 -9.79
N LYS A 114 2.77 -11.10 -9.80
CA LYS A 114 3.43 -10.28 -8.77
C LYS A 114 2.41 -9.49 -7.93
N SER A 115 2.57 -9.51 -6.61
CA SER A 115 1.83 -8.65 -5.67
C SER A 115 2.66 -7.40 -5.41
N LYS A 116 2.08 -6.22 -5.60
CA LYS A 116 2.70 -4.94 -5.23
C LYS A 116 2.16 -4.52 -3.88
N LYS A 117 3.04 -4.14 -2.95
CA LYS A 117 2.60 -3.70 -1.62
C LYS A 117 1.89 -2.36 -1.77
N LYS A 118 0.98 -2.04 -0.86
CA LYS A 118 0.28 -0.75 -0.86
C LYS A 118 0.24 -0.16 0.53
N LYS A 119 0.47 1.15 0.62
CA LYS A 119 0.32 1.92 1.84
C LYS A 119 -0.80 2.93 1.66
N PHE A 120 -1.82 2.82 2.49
CA PHE A 120 -2.94 3.76 2.54
C PHE A 120 -2.81 4.64 3.77
N THR A 121 -3.28 5.87 3.66
CA THR A 121 -3.23 6.85 4.75
C THR A 121 -4.65 7.21 5.16
N PHE A 122 -4.88 7.22 6.47
CA PHE A 122 -6.12 7.61 7.11
C PHE A 122 -5.85 8.71 8.11
N TYR A 123 -6.77 9.65 8.25
CA TYR A 123 -6.70 10.73 9.24
C TYR A 123 -8.00 10.81 10.02
N GLU A 124 -7.96 11.48 11.16
CA GLU A 124 -9.17 11.71 11.96
C GLU A 124 -10.21 12.48 11.13
N GLY A 125 -11.32 11.82 10.84
CA GLY A 125 -12.47 12.38 10.14
C GLY A 125 -13.32 13.24 11.08
N GLU A 126 -14.18 14.06 10.50
CA GLU A 126 -15.15 14.86 11.26
C GLU A 126 -16.27 13.98 11.80
N ASP A 127 -16.69 13.00 11.01
CA ASP A 127 -17.66 11.99 11.43
C ASP A 127 -16.97 10.86 12.21
N LEU A 128 -17.36 10.70 13.47
CA LEU A 128 -16.83 9.67 14.36
C LEU A 128 -17.31 8.26 13.97
N SER A 129 -18.49 8.10 13.37
CA SER A 129 -18.98 6.77 12.98
C SER A 129 -18.17 6.15 11.85
N CYS A 130 -17.54 6.98 11.02
CA CYS A 130 -16.68 6.58 9.90
C CYS A 130 -15.17 6.73 10.19
N CYS A 131 -14.79 6.96 11.44
CA CYS A 131 -13.40 7.33 11.76
C CYS A 131 -12.54 6.11 12.13
N ALA A 132 -11.96 5.48 11.09
CA ALA A 132 -11.04 4.35 11.25
C ALA A 132 -9.87 4.62 12.22
N VAL A 133 -9.36 5.87 12.23
CA VAL A 133 -8.27 6.29 13.14
C VAL A 133 -8.71 6.22 14.60
N SER A 134 -9.88 6.79 14.91
CA SER A 134 -10.44 6.80 16.27
C SER A 134 -10.73 5.38 16.75
N PHE A 135 -11.34 4.54 15.91
CA PHE A 135 -11.60 3.13 16.27
C PHE A 135 -10.31 2.35 16.50
N MET A 136 -9.28 2.53 15.66
CA MET A 136 -8.00 1.86 15.88
C MET A 136 -7.28 2.34 17.14
N LEU A 137 -7.31 3.63 17.45
CA LEU A 137 -6.74 4.15 18.70
C LEU A 137 -7.48 3.60 19.92
N ALA A 138 -8.81 3.60 19.90
CA ALA A 138 -9.63 3.04 20.98
C ALA A 138 -9.34 1.55 21.18
N LEU A 139 -9.27 0.77 20.09
CA LEU A 139 -8.93 -0.65 20.14
C LEU A 139 -7.50 -0.88 20.67
N ALA A 140 -6.53 -0.08 20.22
CA ALA A 140 -5.15 -0.17 20.69
C ALA A 140 -5.01 0.16 22.19
N LEU A 141 -5.73 1.17 22.68
CA LEU A 141 -5.75 1.53 24.10
C LEU A 141 -6.43 0.44 24.93
N ALA A 142 -7.58 -0.08 24.49
CA ALA A 142 -8.29 -1.16 25.17
C ALA A 142 -7.43 -2.43 25.32
N ASN A 143 -6.53 -2.67 24.36
CA ASN A 143 -5.60 -3.79 24.39
C ASN A 143 -4.25 -3.47 25.06
N ASN A 144 -4.01 -2.23 25.49
CA ASN A 144 -2.68 -1.76 25.93
C ASN A 144 -1.56 -2.09 24.91
N ALA A 145 -1.86 -1.92 23.62
CA ALA A 145 -1.00 -2.40 22.53
C ALA A 145 0.23 -1.52 22.26
N PHE A 146 0.28 -0.30 22.83
CA PHE A 146 1.39 0.62 22.63
C PHE A 146 2.55 0.34 23.58
N LYS A 147 3.78 0.47 23.10
CA LYS A 147 5.01 0.29 23.90
C LYS A 147 5.12 1.26 25.07
N ASN A 148 4.52 2.45 24.93
CA ASN A 148 4.54 3.50 25.94
C ASN A 148 3.39 3.39 26.97
N GLU A 149 2.59 2.32 26.93
CA GLU A 149 1.51 2.02 27.88
C GLU A 149 0.53 3.19 28.15
N PHE A 150 0.18 3.93 27.10
CA PHE A 150 -0.79 5.04 27.20
C PHE A 150 -2.09 4.58 27.86
N LYS A 151 -2.59 5.35 28.82
CA LYS A 151 -3.83 5.05 29.56
C LYS A 151 -5.05 5.72 28.94
N SER A 152 -4.84 6.76 28.14
CA SER A 152 -5.92 7.50 27.49
C SER A 152 -5.50 8.12 26.15
N LEU A 153 -6.49 8.50 25.34
CA LEU A 153 -6.26 9.32 24.15
C LEU A 153 -5.59 10.65 24.49
N ARG A 154 -5.86 11.21 25.69
CA ARG A 154 -5.27 12.46 26.15
C ARG A 154 -3.75 12.34 26.26
N ASP A 155 -3.22 11.19 26.68
CA ASP A 155 -1.78 10.96 26.74
C ASP A 155 -1.14 11.08 25.36
N ILE A 156 -1.83 10.55 24.33
CA ILE A 156 -1.39 10.60 22.94
C ILE A 156 -1.48 12.02 22.39
N TYR A 157 -2.61 12.72 22.57
CA TYR A 157 -2.77 14.10 22.07
C TYR A 157 -1.88 15.12 22.78
N ASN A 158 -1.42 14.83 24.00
CA ASN A 158 -0.52 15.71 24.74
C ASN A 158 0.96 15.54 24.33
N LEU A 159 1.29 14.57 23.48
CA LEU A 159 2.65 14.41 22.98
C LEU A 159 3.09 15.63 22.18
N VAL A 160 4.26 16.16 22.53
CA VAL A 160 4.87 17.30 21.84
C VAL A 160 5.89 16.77 20.85
N VAL A 161 5.67 17.03 19.56
CA VAL A 161 6.64 16.71 18.51
C VAL A 161 7.90 17.55 18.73
N PRO A 162 9.11 16.95 18.85
CA PRO A 162 10.35 17.70 18.99
C PRO A 162 10.58 18.68 17.85
N LEU A 163 11.21 19.83 18.12
CA LEU A 163 11.45 20.87 17.11
C LEU A 163 12.35 20.39 15.95
N ASP A 164 13.19 19.40 16.20
CA ASP A 164 14.07 18.79 15.20
C ASP A 164 13.48 17.53 14.54
N ALA A 165 12.21 17.21 14.80
CA ALA A 165 11.49 16.11 14.18
C ALA A 165 10.24 16.63 13.43
N ASP A 166 9.89 15.99 12.31
CA ASP A 166 8.70 16.35 11.55
C ASP A 166 7.42 15.72 12.13
N ARG A 167 7.57 14.58 12.81
CA ARG A 167 6.50 13.80 13.44
C ARG A 167 7.03 12.89 14.55
N ILE A 168 6.13 12.39 15.39
CA ILE A 168 6.35 11.23 16.27
C ILE A 168 5.73 10.00 15.61
N THR A 169 6.41 8.85 15.66
CA THR A 169 5.81 7.56 15.30
C THR A 169 5.52 6.77 16.57
N LEU A 170 4.25 6.41 16.79
CA LEU A 170 3.87 5.58 17.94
C LEU A 170 4.33 4.14 17.71
N LYS A 171 4.98 3.55 18.70
CA LYS A 171 5.50 2.18 18.63
C LYS A 171 4.53 1.21 19.28
N TRP A 172 4.36 0.06 18.64
CA TRP A 172 3.68 -1.08 19.22
C TRP A 172 4.57 -1.75 20.25
N ASP A 173 3.92 -2.32 21.26
CA ASP A 173 4.55 -3.34 22.10
C ASP A 173 4.94 -4.55 21.24
N ASP A 174 6.04 -5.21 21.59
CA ASP A 174 6.65 -6.25 20.75
C ASP A 174 5.77 -7.51 20.67
N GLU A 175 5.00 -7.84 21.72
CA GLU A 175 4.04 -8.95 21.70
C GLU A 175 2.79 -8.60 20.90
N TRP A 176 2.28 -7.38 21.08
CA TRP A 176 1.08 -6.90 20.39
C TRP A 176 1.29 -6.68 18.89
N ALA A 177 2.50 -6.32 18.47
CA ALA A 177 2.83 -6.05 17.08
C ALA A 177 2.43 -7.20 16.14
N GLU A 178 2.59 -8.45 16.58
CA GLU A 178 2.28 -9.64 15.79
C GLU A 178 0.85 -10.16 15.97
N GLN A 179 0.03 -9.49 16.79
CA GLN A 179 -1.35 -9.91 17.01
C GLN A 179 -2.28 -9.46 15.86
N PRO A 180 -3.30 -10.28 15.52
CA PRO A 180 -4.33 -9.87 14.57
C PRO A 180 -5.20 -8.75 15.15
N ILE A 181 -5.53 -7.76 14.31
CA ILE A 181 -6.51 -6.70 14.65
C ILE A 181 -7.91 -7.30 14.71
N PHE A 182 -8.23 -8.15 13.73
CA PHE A 182 -9.52 -8.79 13.58
C PHE A 182 -9.50 -10.19 14.23
N ARG A 183 -9.93 -10.32 15.48
CA ARG A 183 -9.82 -11.57 16.28
C ARG A 183 -11.06 -11.83 17.15
N ASP A 184 -11.33 -13.11 17.46
CA ASP A 184 -12.43 -13.55 18.36
C ASP A 184 -11.96 -13.76 19.80
N VAL A 185 -10.79 -14.40 19.91
CA VAL A 185 -10.06 -14.70 21.15
C VAL A 185 -8.68 -14.07 20.99
N GLU A 186 -7.99 -13.75 22.08
CA GLU A 186 -6.79 -12.90 22.14
C GLU A 186 -5.74 -13.17 21.04
N VAL A 187 -5.61 -14.40 20.54
CA VAL A 187 -4.58 -14.79 19.55
C VAL A 187 -5.15 -15.30 18.21
N THR A 188 -6.46 -15.59 18.11
CA THR A 188 -7.03 -16.26 16.91
C THR A 188 -7.69 -15.27 15.97
N ALA A 189 -7.12 -15.14 14.77
CA ALA A 189 -7.67 -14.30 13.72
C ALA A 189 -9.04 -14.77 13.22
N ASN A 190 -9.94 -13.82 13.02
CA ASN A 190 -11.23 -14.06 12.40
C ASN A 190 -11.07 -14.31 10.90
N GLY A 191 -11.65 -15.40 10.41
CA GLY A 191 -11.67 -15.71 8.99
C GLY A 191 -12.72 -14.89 8.21
N TYR A 192 -12.44 -14.63 6.93
CA TYR A 192 -13.38 -13.98 6.00
C TYR A 192 -14.81 -14.53 6.03
N ALA A 193 -14.99 -15.84 6.22
CA ALA A 193 -16.31 -16.47 6.26
C ALA A 193 -17.17 -15.95 7.42
N LYS A 194 -16.57 -15.68 8.57
CA LYS A 194 -17.24 -15.15 9.76
C LYS A 194 -17.72 -13.72 9.52
N TYR A 195 -16.85 -12.83 9.03
CA TYR A 195 -17.26 -11.46 8.69
C TYR A 195 -18.32 -11.41 7.61
N ARG A 196 -18.24 -12.28 6.60
CA ARG A 196 -19.30 -12.41 5.60
C ARG A 196 -20.64 -12.80 6.24
N TYR A 197 -20.63 -13.73 7.20
CA TYR A 197 -21.84 -14.17 7.89
C TYR A 197 -22.50 -13.02 8.67
N TYR A 198 -21.72 -12.28 9.48
CA TYR A 198 -22.25 -11.15 10.23
C TYR A 198 -22.69 -10.00 9.34
N PHE A 199 -21.96 -9.70 8.27
CA PHE A 199 -22.34 -8.66 7.31
C PHE A 199 -23.68 -8.93 6.63
N VAL A 200 -23.95 -10.19 6.26
CA VAL A 200 -25.26 -10.60 5.71
C VAL A 200 -26.37 -10.44 6.75
N ARG A 201 -26.11 -10.80 8.02
CA ARG A 201 -27.09 -10.65 9.11
C ARG A 201 -27.38 -9.19 9.41
N LEU A 202 -26.35 -8.35 9.44
CA LEU A 202 -26.50 -6.90 9.61
C LEU A 202 -27.39 -6.32 8.52
N GLY A 203 -27.13 -6.65 7.25
CA GLY A 203 -27.98 -6.21 6.14
C GLY A 203 -29.45 -6.56 6.32
N ARG A 204 -29.74 -7.78 6.80
CA ARG A 204 -31.11 -8.22 7.09
C ARG A 204 -31.74 -7.44 8.24
N VAL A 205 -30.99 -7.19 9.32
CA VAL A 205 -31.47 -6.41 10.48
C VAL A 205 -31.76 -4.96 10.08
N MET A 206 -30.93 -4.39 9.21
CA MET A 206 -31.08 -3.03 8.68
C MET A 206 -32.13 -2.93 7.58
N GLY A 207 -32.82 -4.02 7.23
CA GLY A 207 -33.92 -4.01 6.25
C GLY A 207 -33.48 -3.92 4.79
N TYR A 208 -32.22 -4.21 4.46
CA TYR A 208 -31.78 -4.27 3.07
C TYR A 208 -32.47 -5.42 2.33
N GLU A 209 -33.09 -5.11 1.20
CA GLU A 209 -33.75 -6.08 0.31
C GLU A 209 -32.79 -7.19 -0.14
N LYS A 210 -31.55 -6.81 -0.46
CA LYS A 210 -30.52 -7.72 -0.95
C LYS A 210 -29.62 -8.23 0.17
N ALA A 211 -29.23 -9.51 0.07
CA ALA A 211 -28.20 -10.07 0.92
C ALA A 211 -26.85 -9.35 0.67
N LEU A 212 -26.33 -8.70 1.71
CA LEU A 212 -25.14 -7.87 1.61
C LEU A 212 -23.84 -8.67 1.36
N GLU A 213 -22.94 -8.08 0.59
CA GLU A 213 -21.63 -8.61 0.21
C GLU A 213 -20.59 -7.56 0.59
N LEU A 214 -19.56 -7.94 1.35
CA LEU A 214 -18.43 -7.05 1.65
C LEU A 214 -17.74 -6.51 0.37
N TYR A 215 -17.92 -7.20 -0.77
CA TYR A 215 -17.43 -6.74 -2.06
C TYR A 215 -18.19 -5.51 -2.60
N GLY A 216 -19.40 -5.23 -2.10
CA GLY A 216 -20.19 -4.04 -2.41
C GLY A 216 -19.47 -2.74 -2.04
N LEU A 217 -18.76 -2.72 -0.90
CA LEU A 217 -17.92 -1.59 -0.47
C LEU A 217 -16.82 -1.28 -1.51
N ARG A 218 -16.13 -2.32 -1.99
CA ARG A 218 -15.14 -2.18 -3.06
C ARG A 218 -15.75 -1.67 -4.37
N ARG A 219 -17.00 -2.04 -4.69
CA ARG A 219 -17.67 -1.56 -5.91
C ARG A 219 -18.04 -0.07 -5.78
N GLY A 220 -18.61 0.35 -4.65
CA GLY A 220 -18.92 1.76 -4.38
C GLY A 220 -17.67 2.62 -4.43
N SER A 221 -16.66 2.24 -3.65
CA SER A 221 -15.35 2.90 -3.68
C SER A 221 -14.68 2.91 -5.06
N GLY A 222 -14.78 1.80 -5.79
CA GLY A 222 -14.24 1.71 -7.14
C GLY A 222 -14.91 2.65 -8.13
N LYS A 223 -16.18 3.01 -7.91
CA LYS A 223 -16.91 4.01 -8.70
C LYS A 223 -16.45 5.43 -8.32
N GLU A 224 -16.41 5.77 -7.04
CA GLU A 224 -15.94 7.08 -6.58
C GLU A 224 -14.50 7.37 -7.04
N LEU A 225 -13.60 6.39 -6.93
CA LEU A 225 -12.23 6.53 -7.45
C LEU A 225 -12.17 6.69 -8.97
N ASN A 226 -13.10 6.06 -9.70
CA ASN A 226 -13.14 6.15 -11.16
C ASN A 226 -13.51 7.56 -11.62
N ASP A 227 -14.39 8.22 -10.87
CA ASP A 227 -14.88 9.55 -11.20
C ASP A 227 -13.89 10.63 -10.72
N ALA A 228 -13.12 10.36 -9.66
CA ALA A 228 -12.19 11.32 -9.05
C ALA A 228 -10.73 11.26 -9.52
N LEU A 229 -10.28 10.18 -10.16
CA LEU A 229 -8.86 9.93 -10.47
C LEU A 229 -8.62 9.51 -11.93
N THR A 230 -7.37 9.59 -12.38
CA THR A 230 -7.02 9.06 -13.71
C THR A 230 -7.18 7.53 -13.75
N PRO A 231 -7.40 6.94 -14.94
CA PRO A 231 -7.47 5.49 -15.08
C PRO A 231 -6.24 4.77 -14.51
N GLU A 232 -5.05 5.35 -14.62
CA GLU A 232 -3.77 4.83 -14.14
C GLU A 232 -3.73 4.79 -12.61
N GLU A 233 -4.05 5.92 -11.98
CA GLU A 233 -4.10 6.05 -10.52
C GLU A 233 -5.14 5.09 -9.92
N ARG A 234 -6.33 5.05 -10.51
CA ARG A 234 -7.40 4.13 -10.12
C ARG A 234 -7.00 2.66 -10.30
N ARG A 235 -6.38 2.28 -11.44
CA ARG A 235 -5.89 0.90 -11.66
C ARG A 235 -4.83 0.54 -10.62
N HIS A 236 -3.90 1.45 -10.37
CA HIS A 236 -2.87 1.31 -9.36
C HIS A 236 -3.51 1.06 -7.99
N ILE A 237 -4.44 1.89 -7.53
CA ILE A 237 -5.11 1.78 -6.21
C ILE A 237 -5.97 0.52 -6.08
N ILE A 238 -6.77 0.18 -7.09
CA ILE A 238 -7.69 -0.98 -7.05
C ILE A 238 -6.94 -2.32 -7.20
N GLY A 239 -5.69 -2.28 -7.71
CA GLY A 239 -4.86 -3.46 -7.94
C GLY A 239 -5.26 -4.21 -9.20
N ASN A 240 -5.66 -3.45 -10.22
CA ASN A 240 -5.89 -3.99 -11.55
C ASN A 240 -4.56 -4.06 -12.32
N SER A 241 -4.51 -4.91 -13.35
CA SER A 241 -3.32 -5.02 -14.21
C SER A 241 -3.01 -3.69 -14.86
N GLY A 242 -1.79 -3.21 -14.62
CA GLY A 242 -1.22 -2.05 -15.26
C GLY A 242 -0.19 -2.37 -16.34
N ASP A 243 0.11 -1.36 -17.14
CA ASP A 243 1.20 -1.23 -18.09
C ASP A 243 2.59 -1.19 -17.40
N VAL A 244 3.62 -0.78 -18.14
CA VAL A 244 4.99 -0.66 -17.63
C VAL A 244 5.12 0.48 -16.62
N TYR A 245 4.44 1.60 -16.84
CA TYR A 245 4.53 2.78 -15.99
C TYR A 245 4.03 2.48 -14.57
N GLU A 246 2.84 1.90 -14.44
CA GLU A 246 2.21 1.62 -13.14
C GLU A 246 3.01 0.58 -12.32
N ARG A 247 3.78 -0.28 -13.00
CA ARG A 247 4.62 -1.29 -12.35
C ARG A 247 5.88 -0.69 -11.76
N TYR A 248 6.59 0.13 -12.52
CA TYR A 248 7.95 0.58 -12.15
C TYR A 248 7.99 1.98 -11.55
N TYR A 249 7.05 2.87 -11.87
CA TYR A 249 7.13 4.28 -11.49
C TYR A 249 6.12 4.68 -10.41
N MET A 250 4.96 4.03 -10.34
CA MET A 250 4.03 4.30 -9.24
C MET A 250 4.60 3.76 -7.93
N PRO A 251 4.73 4.56 -6.86
CA PRO A 251 5.25 4.07 -5.58
C PRO A 251 4.27 3.10 -4.91
N ASP A 252 4.74 2.36 -3.89
CA ASP A 252 3.84 1.55 -3.04
C ASP A 252 2.94 2.43 -2.16
N PHE A 253 3.33 3.69 -1.91
CA PHE A 253 2.54 4.66 -1.16
C PHE A 253 1.49 5.31 -2.04
N VAL A 254 0.22 5.18 -1.65
CA VAL A 254 -0.90 5.83 -2.34
C VAL A 254 -0.97 7.28 -1.84
N ASP A 255 -0.67 8.22 -2.73
CA ASP A 255 -0.58 9.65 -2.41
C ASP A 255 -1.90 10.42 -2.61
N LYS A 256 -3.00 9.69 -2.84
CA LYS A 256 -4.36 10.21 -3.04
C LYS A 256 -5.22 9.95 -1.83
N ASP A 257 -6.13 10.87 -1.56
CA ASP A 257 -7.08 10.76 -0.45
C ASP A 257 -8.26 9.82 -0.75
N CYS A 258 -7.99 8.51 -0.68
CA CYS A 258 -9.03 7.50 -0.87
C CYS A 258 -10.09 7.53 0.25
N GLN A 259 -9.74 7.95 1.47
CA GLN A 259 -10.70 8.17 2.55
C GLN A 259 -11.65 9.30 2.17
N GLY A 260 -11.11 10.46 1.79
CA GLY A 260 -11.90 11.63 1.39
C GLY A 260 -12.78 11.36 0.17
N ILE A 261 -12.23 10.68 -0.85
CA ILE A 261 -12.98 10.31 -2.06
C ILE A 261 -14.16 9.40 -1.73
N TYR A 262 -13.96 8.35 -0.94
CA TYR A 262 -15.06 7.41 -0.63
C TYR A 262 -16.11 8.01 0.29
N LEU A 263 -15.69 8.79 1.30
CA LEU A 263 -16.60 9.42 2.27
C LEU A 263 -17.24 10.71 1.74
N GLY A 264 -16.90 11.16 0.53
CA GLY A 264 -17.41 12.42 -0.03
C GLY A 264 -16.95 13.67 0.73
N THR A 265 -15.81 13.61 1.44
CA THR A 265 -15.29 14.74 2.23
C THR A 265 -14.20 15.50 1.48
N PRO A 266 -13.89 16.76 1.86
CA PRO A 266 -12.82 17.53 1.24
C PRO A 266 -11.47 16.79 1.29
N ARG A 267 -10.87 16.60 0.11
CA ARG A 267 -9.62 15.85 -0.03
C ARG A 267 -8.44 16.54 0.66
N ARG A 268 -7.64 15.75 1.38
CA ARG A 268 -6.41 16.16 2.08
C ARG A 268 -5.16 15.51 1.48
N ASP A 269 -5.04 15.59 0.15
CA ASP A 269 -3.90 15.02 -0.60
C ASP A 269 -2.55 15.60 -0.11
N ASP A 270 -2.51 16.85 0.35
CA ASP A 270 -1.32 17.51 0.90
C ASP A 270 -0.83 16.85 2.21
N LEU A 271 -1.77 16.54 3.12
CA LEU A 271 -1.49 15.79 4.35
C LEU A 271 -0.99 14.39 4.02
N ILE A 272 -1.62 13.71 3.07
CA ILE A 272 -1.22 12.36 2.65
C ILE A 272 0.18 12.38 2.02
N ARG A 273 0.45 13.32 1.11
CA ARG A 273 1.81 13.49 0.56
C ARG A 273 2.82 13.80 1.65
N ARG A 274 2.48 14.63 2.64
CA ARG A 274 3.35 14.90 3.80
C ARG A 274 3.67 13.61 4.55
N VAL A 275 2.72 12.68 4.67
CA VAL A 275 2.94 11.38 5.30
C VAL A 275 3.92 10.52 4.52
N GLY A 276 3.78 10.48 3.19
CA GLY A 276 4.65 9.73 2.30
C GLY A 276 6.05 10.31 2.09
N ARG A 277 6.32 11.55 2.53
CA ARG A 277 7.68 12.13 2.47
C ARG A 277 8.65 11.32 3.32
N LEU A 278 9.88 11.19 2.82
CA LEU A 278 10.97 10.64 3.59
C LEU A 278 11.23 11.55 4.80
N ALA A 279 11.23 10.96 6.00
CA ALA A 279 11.58 11.67 7.22
C ALA A 279 13.04 12.13 7.13
N ARG A 280 13.26 13.40 7.47
CA ARG A 280 14.58 14.00 7.50
C ARG A 280 14.74 14.66 8.85
N HIS A 281 15.84 14.37 9.52
CA HIS A 281 16.14 14.98 10.80
C HIS A 281 16.32 16.51 10.63
N GLY A 282 15.65 17.30 11.46
CA GLY A 282 15.61 18.76 11.33
C GLY A 282 16.98 19.41 11.49
N ARG A 283 17.86 18.82 12.31
CA ARG A 283 19.27 19.24 12.45
C ARG A 283 20.17 18.90 11.24
N CYS A 284 19.70 18.13 10.25
CA CYS A 284 20.52 17.85 9.06
C CYS A 284 20.62 19.11 8.17
N PRO A 285 21.83 19.56 7.79
CA PRO A 285 22.02 20.75 6.95
C PRO A 285 21.29 20.62 5.62
N SER A 286 20.36 21.51 5.29
CA SER A 286 19.61 21.48 4.01
C SER A 286 20.46 21.87 2.81
N SER A 287 21.51 22.63 3.06
CA SER A 287 22.47 23.11 2.08
C SER A 287 23.82 23.25 2.77
N LEU A 288 24.88 23.15 1.97
CA LEU A 288 26.20 23.56 2.39
C LEU A 288 26.24 25.08 2.58
N THR A 289 27.00 25.55 3.58
CA THR A 289 27.39 26.96 3.70
C THR A 289 28.30 27.37 2.55
N ASP A 290 28.44 28.67 2.31
CA ASP A 290 29.30 29.13 1.21
C ASP A 290 30.78 28.84 1.48
N GLU A 291 31.20 28.85 2.75
CA GLU A 291 32.52 28.41 3.19
C GLU A 291 32.75 26.92 2.89
N GLN A 292 31.79 26.05 3.22
CA GLN A 292 31.87 24.62 2.91
C GLN A 292 31.88 24.35 1.41
N LYS A 293 31.08 25.10 0.63
CA LYS A 293 31.11 25.00 -0.85
C LYS A 293 32.49 25.40 -1.38
N LEU A 294 33.08 26.46 -0.84
CA LEU A 294 34.41 26.94 -1.24
C LEU A 294 35.50 25.94 -0.88
N GLU A 295 35.45 25.37 0.31
CA GLU A 295 36.36 24.31 0.77
C GLU A 295 36.29 23.09 -0.14
N ILE A 296 35.08 22.59 -0.43
CA ILE A 296 34.86 21.47 -1.35
C ILE A 296 35.37 21.80 -2.75
N LYS A 297 35.09 22.99 -3.27
CA LYS A 297 35.56 23.43 -4.60
C LYS A 297 37.08 23.45 -4.70
N ASN A 298 37.76 23.80 -3.61
CA ASN A 298 39.22 23.89 -3.53
C ASN A 298 39.87 22.58 -3.07
N HIS A 299 39.09 21.54 -2.75
CA HIS A 299 39.62 20.26 -2.32
C HIS A 299 40.54 19.67 -3.41
N PRO A 300 41.76 19.22 -3.09
CA PRO A 300 42.76 18.81 -4.08
C PRO A 300 42.25 17.79 -5.09
N ASP A 301 41.47 16.80 -4.62
CA ASP A 301 40.90 15.76 -5.47
C ASP A 301 39.83 16.30 -6.44
N ILE A 302 39.02 17.27 -6.01
CA ILE A 302 37.99 17.89 -6.86
C ILE A 302 38.64 18.78 -7.91
N VAL A 303 39.67 19.55 -7.53
CA VAL A 303 40.46 20.36 -8.47
C VAL A 303 41.14 19.46 -9.51
N LYS A 304 41.76 18.36 -9.07
CA LYS A 304 42.39 17.37 -9.96
C LYS A 304 41.37 16.71 -10.89
N ALA A 305 40.20 16.32 -10.38
CA ALA A 305 39.12 15.75 -11.18
C ALA A 305 38.56 16.76 -12.19
N ALA A 306 38.40 18.03 -11.80
CA ALA A 306 37.94 19.10 -12.69
C ALA A 306 38.96 19.37 -13.82
N ALA A 307 40.26 19.36 -13.52
CA ALA A 307 41.31 19.49 -14.52
C ALA A 307 41.32 18.30 -15.50
N LEU A 308 41.20 17.07 -14.99
CA LEU A 308 41.08 15.88 -15.81
C LEU A 308 39.82 15.91 -16.71
N HIS A 309 38.68 16.36 -16.17
CA HIS A 309 37.45 16.52 -16.94
C HIS A 309 37.59 17.56 -18.05
N LYS A 310 38.20 18.72 -17.75
CA LYS A 310 38.47 19.77 -18.73
C LYS A 310 39.40 19.28 -19.84
N ASN A 311 40.43 18.52 -19.49
CA ASN A 311 41.33 17.90 -20.45
C ASN A 311 40.59 16.86 -21.31
N ALA A 312 39.76 16.00 -20.71
CA ALA A 312 38.94 15.02 -21.45
C ALA A 312 37.93 15.68 -22.41
N LEU A 313 37.39 16.85 -22.06
CA LEU A 313 36.52 17.63 -22.94
C LEU A 313 37.27 18.23 -24.13
N LEU A 314 38.53 18.65 -23.95
CA LEU A 314 39.40 19.10 -25.04
C LEU A 314 39.66 17.95 -26.04
N TYR A 315 39.95 16.74 -25.54
CA TYR A 315 40.10 15.55 -26.38
C TYR A 315 38.81 15.09 -27.08
N LYS A 316 37.62 15.46 -26.57
CA LYS A 316 36.33 15.21 -27.25
C LYS A 316 36.09 16.15 -28.44
N ASN A 317 36.73 17.32 -28.45
CA ASN A 317 36.61 18.30 -29.52
C ASN A 317 37.71 18.14 -30.60
N GLU A 318 38.73 17.34 -30.34
CA GLU A 318 39.69 16.90 -31.36
C GLU A 318 39.12 15.67 -32.09
N THR A 319 38.47 15.95 -33.22
CA THR A 319 38.21 15.03 -34.35
C THR A 319 37.74 13.61 -33.99
N ILE A 320 36.42 13.42 -33.85
CA ILE A 320 35.83 12.10 -34.09
C ILE A 320 35.91 11.84 -35.60
N VAL A 321 37.02 11.27 -36.07
CA VAL A 321 37.04 10.52 -37.32
C VAL A 321 36.29 9.21 -37.04
N SER A 322 35.38 8.83 -37.93
CA SER A 322 34.34 7.83 -37.73
C SER A 322 34.79 6.54 -37.01
N VAL A 323 33.87 5.95 -36.24
CA VAL A 323 34.00 4.73 -35.41
C VAL A 323 34.45 3.46 -36.18
N GLN A 324 34.81 3.57 -37.46
CA GLN A 324 35.10 2.46 -38.36
C GLN A 324 36.57 2.00 -38.40
N GLN A 325 37.52 2.67 -37.74
CA GLN A 325 38.95 2.34 -37.91
C GLN A 325 39.72 1.84 -36.68
N ILE A 326 39.09 1.59 -35.54
CA ILE A 326 39.79 0.97 -34.39
C ILE A 326 39.55 -0.55 -34.42
N GLN A 327 40.39 -1.27 -35.16
CA GLN A 327 40.58 -2.71 -34.98
C GLN A 327 41.70 -2.93 -33.96
N GLY A 328 41.35 -3.42 -32.77
CA GLY A 328 42.28 -3.77 -31.71
C GLY A 328 41.75 -4.94 -30.89
N LEU A 329 42.69 -5.78 -30.43
CA LEU A 329 42.52 -7.12 -29.84
C LEU A 329 41.37 -7.27 -28.82
N ASP A 330 40.71 -8.43 -28.89
CA ASP A 330 39.72 -8.89 -27.92
C ASP A 330 40.35 -9.01 -26.52
N LEU A 331 39.92 -8.13 -25.61
CA LEU A 331 40.21 -8.22 -24.19
C LEU A 331 39.01 -8.85 -23.47
N THR A 332 39.18 -10.08 -23.00
CA THR A 332 38.20 -10.77 -22.15
C THR A 332 38.21 -10.17 -20.74
N CYS A 333 37.03 -9.79 -20.24
CA CYS A 333 36.82 -9.32 -18.87
C CYS A 333 36.39 -10.48 -17.97
N ASP A 334 37.21 -10.80 -16.96
CA ASP A 334 36.96 -11.91 -16.02
C ASP A 334 35.73 -11.71 -15.10
N LEU A 335 35.10 -10.53 -15.12
CA LEU A 335 33.89 -10.22 -14.35
C LEU A 335 32.59 -10.48 -15.11
N CYS A 336 32.64 -10.82 -16.39
CA CYS A 336 31.45 -11.04 -17.23
C CYS A 336 30.78 -12.41 -17.07
N LYS A 337 31.17 -13.22 -16.07
CA LYS A 337 30.62 -14.58 -15.89
C LYS A 337 29.36 -14.69 -15.02
N SER A 338 28.74 -13.59 -14.56
CA SER A 338 27.53 -13.71 -13.75
C SER A 338 26.51 -12.58 -13.97
N ASP A 339 25.84 -12.59 -15.11
CA ASP A 339 24.60 -11.82 -15.31
C ASP A 339 23.45 -12.79 -15.70
N GLU A 340 22.88 -13.49 -14.70
CA GLU A 340 21.68 -14.33 -14.88
C GLU A 340 20.35 -13.54 -14.92
N GLU A 341 20.37 -12.20 -14.77
CA GLU A 341 19.15 -11.38 -14.71
C GLU A 341 18.92 -10.45 -15.93
N ALA A 342 19.45 -10.80 -17.10
CA ALA A 342 19.07 -10.12 -18.35
C ALA A 342 17.89 -10.86 -19.03
N GLY A 343 16.70 -10.23 -19.02
CA GLY A 343 15.51 -10.74 -19.73
C GLY A 343 15.73 -10.97 -21.23
N PRO A 344 14.85 -11.74 -21.90
CA PRO A 344 15.08 -12.35 -23.22
C PRO A 344 15.30 -11.39 -24.40
N ALA A 345 15.17 -10.07 -24.20
CA ALA A 345 15.33 -9.06 -25.25
C ALA A 345 16.78 -8.58 -25.47
N LYS A 346 17.78 -9.16 -24.79
CA LYS A 346 19.19 -8.75 -24.90
C LYS A 346 20.16 -9.85 -25.37
N LYS A 347 19.69 -11.06 -25.68
CA LYS A 347 20.59 -12.20 -25.99
C LYS A 347 21.46 -12.02 -27.23
N ASP A 348 21.06 -11.19 -28.20
CA ASP A 348 21.76 -11.08 -29.49
C ASP A 348 22.17 -9.66 -29.88
N LYS A 349 22.22 -8.72 -28.91
CA LYS A 349 22.69 -7.35 -29.18
C LYS A 349 24.04 -7.10 -28.53
N VAL A 350 25.08 -7.11 -29.35
CA VAL A 350 26.43 -6.65 -28.98
C VAL A 350 26.38 -5.13 -28.81
N PHE A 351 26.24 -4.66 -27.58
CA PHE A 351 26.40 -3.24 -27.26
C PHE A 351 27.88 -2.97 -27.02
N LYS A 352 28.49 -2.13 -27.87
CA LYS A 352 29.81 -1.57 -27.59
C LYS A 352 29.68 -0.69 -26.34
N ARG A 353 30.32 -1.10 -25.25
CA ARG A 353 30.34 -0.36 -23.98
C ARG A 353 31.18 0.90 -24.17
N ILE A 354 30.58 2.06 -23.93
CA ILE A 354 31.31 3.33 -23.77
C ILE A 354 31.78 3.36 -22.33
N ASP A 355 33.07 3.13 -22.12
CA ASP A 355 33.69 3.22 -20.80
C ASP A 355 33.85 4.70 -20.40
N ILE A 356 33.11 5.13 -19.38
CA ILE A 356 33.48 6.28 -18.56
C ILE A 356 34.13 5.73 -17.30
N LEU A 357 35.44 5.89 -17.26
CA LEU A 357 36.38 5.49 -16.22
C LEU A 357 35.90 5.83 -14.79
N ARG A 358 35.90 4.82 -13.92
CA ARG A 358 36.23 4.99 -12.49
C ARG A 358 37.64 4.46 -12.28
N LYS A 359 38.55 5.35 -11.88
CA LYS A 359 39.67 5.02 -10.99
C LYS A 359 39.47 5.83 -9.71
N HIS A 360 38.76 5.24 -8.76
CA HIS A 360 39.16 4.95 -7.37
C HIS A 360 37.98 4.32 -6.66
#